data_AF-A0A2M6W4H0-F1
#
_entry.id   AF-A0A2M6W4H0-F1
#
_cell.length_a   1.000
_cell.length_b   1.000
_cell.length_c   1.000
_cell.angle_alpha   90.00
_cell.angle_beta   90.00
_cell.angle_gamma   90.00
#
_symmetry.space_group_name_H-M   'P 1'
#
loop_
_entity.id
_entity.type
_entity.pdbx_description
1 polymer ?
#
loop_
_entity_poly.entity_id
_entity_poly.type
_entity_poly.pdbx_seq_one_letter_code
_entity_poly.pdbx_strand_id
1 'polypeptide(L)'
;MLQKIIDLHIHSKYSRACSKDLELPKIAQACQIKGVDIVATADFTHPAWFEHIKENLIEDNQGIYRLKDNSSLTRFILSTEISCIYKHKEAVRRLHLVLLAPNLKAVEKFNQALEKRGVNIRSDGRPIMGLSAKEILQIMLAIDPDFMMIPAHAWTPWFAIFGSKSGYDRLEDCFEELTPRIRAIETGLSSDPPMNRRLSALDKIVLVSNSDAHSLDKIGREANVLAFDNPKDINFLNIKKIIESGDRDRFLHTIEFYPEEGKYHCDGHRDCRVCLTPLQTKKANYLCPKCKKKLTVGVLHRVDDLADRNEDAIPKNIFVPHKYIVPLREIIGYVFGVGPKSKKVDKEYQNMIKKIGHEFFILLSASEEQIKKNISDGNIWLAIANTRSGNVILKGGYDGEFGQVNVLPQGANQVKQKKLF
;
A
#
# COMPACT_ATOMS: atom_id res chain seq x y z
N MET A 1 -14.22 -1.65 -21.53
CA MET A 1 -13.15 -2.27 -20.73
C MET A 1 -13.67 -2.58 -19.34
N LEU A 2 -13.33 -3.76 -18.82
CA LEU A 2 -13.62 -4.19 -17.46
C LEU A 2 -12.55 -3.62 -16.52
N GLN A 3 -12.95 -2.84 -15.53
CA GLN A 3 -12.03 -2.33 -14.51
C GLN A 3 -11.94 -3.32 -13.35
N LYS A 4 -10.74 -3.47 -12.80
CA LYS A 4 -10.48 -4.28 -11.61
C LYS A 4 -9.60 -3.51 -10.64
N ILE A 5 -10.03 -3.47 -9.39
CA ILE A 5 -9.24 -2.91 -8.29
C ILE A 5 -8.47 -4.04 -7.62
N ILE A 6 -7.15 -3.88 -7.54
CA ILE A 6 -6.21 -4.93 -7.18
C ILE A 6 -5.31 -4.46 -6.02
N ASP A 7 -5.29 -5.24 -4.95
CA ASP A 7 -4.39 -5.03 -3.80
C ASP A 7 -3.40 -6.21 -3.72
N LEU A 8 -2.15 -5.97 -4.10
CA LEU A 8 -1.13 -7.02 -4.30
C LEU A 8 -0.33 -7.35 -3.04
N HIS A 9 -0.58 -6.66 -1.94
CA HIS A 9 0.20 -6.83 -0.72
C HIS A 9 -0.67 -6.69 0.53
N ILE A 10 -0.97 -7.83 1.15
CA ILE A 10 -1.56 -7.94 2.48
C ILE A 10 -0.83 -9.03 3.26
N HIS A 11 -1.17 -9.19 4.54
CA HIS A 11 -0.67 -10.28 5.38
C HIS A 11 -1.76 -11.25 5.83
N SER A 12 -1.34 -12.48 6.15
CA SER A 12 -2.18 -13.50 6.77
C SER A 12 -2.13 -13.41 8.30
N LYS A 13 -2.95 -14.24 8.96
CA LYS A 13 -2.90 -14.44 10.42
C LYS A 13 -1.56 -14.98 10.96
N TYR A 14 -0.67 -15.48 10.10
CA TYR A 14 0.63 -16.03 10.49
C TYR A 14 1.75 -14.97 10.54
N SER A 15 1.52 -13.79 9.97
CA SER A 15 2.45 -12.68 10.11
C SER A 15 2.38 -12.02 11.49
N ARG A 16 3.51 -11.55 12.00
CA ARG A 16 3.55 -10.85 13.30
C ARG A 16 2.72 -9.58 13.28
N ALA A 17 2.11 -9.28 14.43
CA ALA A 17 1.24 -8.11 14.63
C ALA A 17 0.03 -8.02 13.66
N CYS A 18 -0.35 -9.15 13.05
CA CYS A 18 -1.54 -9.24 12.22
C CYS A 18 -2.74 -9.79 12.98
N SER A 19 -3.95 -9.39 12.57
CA SER A 19 -5.19 -9.93 13.13
C SER A 19 -5.31 -11.42 12.83
N LYS A 20 -5.83 -12.18 13.81
CA LYS A 20 -6.20 -13.60 13.63
C LYS A 20 -7.33 -13.80 12.62
N ASP A 21 -8.09 -12.73 12.32
CA ASP A 21 -9.18 -12.75 11.34
C ASP A 21 -8.72 -12.70 9.88
N LEU A 22 -7.42 -12.56 9.61
CA LEU A 22 -6.86 -12.63 8.27
C LEU A 22 -6.82 -14.09 7.76
N GLU A 23 -8.01 -14.61 7.45
CA GLU A 23 -8.26 -15.90 6.82
C GLU A 23 -8.93 -15.68 5.46
N LEU A 24 -8.67 -16.54 4.47
CA LEU A 24 -9.09 -16.29 3.08
C LEU A 24 -10.60 -16.00 2.92
N PRO A 25 -11.53 -16.73 3.57
CA PRO A 25 -12.96 -16.41 3.49
C PRO A 25 -13.32 -15.03 4.05
N LYS A 26 -12.68 -14.63 5.16
CA LYS A 26 -12.93 -13.32 5.80
C LYS A 26 -12.30 -12.17 5.00
N ILE A 27 -11.09 -12.39 4.45
CA ILE A 27 -10.42 -11.47 3.53
C ILE A 27 -11.33 -11.22 2.32
N ALA A 28 -11.89 -12.29 1.73
CA ALA A 28 -12.78 -12.17 0.57
C ALA A 28 -14.02 -11.32 0.87
N GLN A 29 -14.66 -11.51 2.03
CA GLN A 29 -15.81 -10.72 2.47
C GLN A 29 -15.45 -9.25 2.72
N ALA A 30 -14.30 -8.99 3.36
CA ALA A 30 -13.81 -7.64 3.56
C ALA A 30 -13.55 -6.93 2.22
N CYS A 31 -12.97 -7.64 1.24
CA CYS A 31 -12.76 -7.13 -0.12
C CYS A 31 -14.08 -6.73 -0.81
N GLN A 32 -15.17 -7.50 -0.63
CA GLN A 32 -16.48 -7.13 -1.19
C GLN A 32 -17.05 -5.84 -0.56
N ILE A 33 -16.83 -5.64 0.74
CA ILE A 33 -17.23 -4.41 1.43
C ILE A 33 -16.38 -3.22 0.95
N LYS A 34 -15.07 -3.43 0.76
CA LYS A 34 -14.13 -2.39 0.34
C LYS A 34 -14.25 -2.06 -1.15
N GLY A 35 -14.55 -3.04 -1.98
CA GLY A 35 -14.53 -2.93 -3.44
C GLY A 35 -13.22 -3.39 -4.08
N VAL A 36 -12.44 -4.24 -3.40
CA VAL A 36 -11.25 -4.85 -3.99
C VAL A 36 -11.68 -6.09 -4.77
N ASP A 37 -11.43 -6.12 -6.08
CA ASP A 37 -11.82 -7.24 -6.94
C ASP A 37 -10.84 -8.42 -6.84
N ILE A 38 -9.54 -8.11 -6.79
CA ILE A 38 -8.45 -9.10 -6.75
C ILE A 38 -7.51 -8.73 -5.61
N VAL A 39 -7.25 -9.68 -4.71
CA VAL A 39 -6.39 -9.44 -3.55
C VAL A 39 -5.28 -10.49 -3.46
N ALA A 40 -4.14 -10.10 -2.90
CA ALA A 40 -3.09 -11.03 -2.54
C ALA A 40 -3.60 -12.17 -1.65
N THR A 41 -3.12 -13.40 -1.90
CA THR A 41 -3.30 -14.50 -0.94
C THR A 41 -2.53 -14.28 0.36
N ALA A 42 -1.49 -13.45 0.32
CA ALA A 42 -0.47 -13.26 1.35
C ALA A 42 0.37 -14.52 1.65
N ASP A 43 1.54 -14.28 2.25
CA ASP A 43 2.33 -15.20 3.07
C ASP A 43 2.46 -16.64 2.56
N PHE A 44 2.49 -16.85 1.23
CA PHE A 44 2.43 -18.19 0.64
C PHE A 44 3.65 -19.07 0.98
N THR A 45 4.71 -18.47 1.54
CA THR A 45 5.87 -19.20 2.05
C THR A 45 5.58 -19.94 3.35
N HIS A 46 4.62 -19.49 4.15
CA HIS A 46 4.32 -20.13 5.42
C HIS A 46 3.60 -21.47 5.20
N PRO A 47 4.14 -22.63 5.62
CA PRO A 47 3.60 -23.93 5.23
C PRO A 47 2.13 -24.15 5.60
N ALA A 48 1.72 -23.77 6.82
CA ALA A 48 0.32 -23.92 7.23
C ALA A 48 -0.62 -22.96 6.47
N TRP A 49 -0.11 -21.81 6.03
CA TRP A 49 -0.89 -20.89 5.20
C TRP A 49 -0.98 -21.38 3.75
N PHE A 50 0.10 -21.97 3.24
CA PHE A 50 0.10 -22.59 1.92
C PHE A 50 -0.87 -23.78 1.82
N GLU A 51 -0.98 -24.60 2.87
CA GLU A 51 -2.04 -25.60 2.96
C GLU A 51 -3.43 -24.95 2.96
N HIS A 52 -3.63 -23.90 3.77
CA HIS A 52 -4.90 -23.16 3.78
C HIS A 52 -5.28 -22.61 2.40
N ILE A 53 -4.31 -22.08 1.64
CA ILE A 53 -4.48 -21.65 0.23
C ILE A 53 -4.96 -22.82 -0.63
N LYS A 54 -4.26 -23.96 -0.60
CA LYS A 54 -4.61 -25.16 -1.40
C LYS A 54 -5.97 -25.74 -1.03
N GLU A 55 -6.33 -25.69 0.25
CA GLU A 55 -7.61 -26.18 0.76
C GLU A 55 -8.78 -25.29 0.33
N ASN A 56 -8.61 -23.97 0.37
CA ASN A 56 -9.71 -23.02 0.20
C ASN A 56 -9.83 -22.45 -1.21
N LEU A 57 -8.75 -22.46 -2.02
CA LEU A 57 -8.74 -21.86 -3.34
C LEU A 57 -8.75 -22.87 -4.48
N ILE A 58 -9.41 -22.50 -5.57
CA ILE A 58 -9.35 -23.17 -6.86
C ILE A 58 -9.05 -22.13 -7.95
N GLU A 59 -8.31 -22.53 -8.97
CA GLU A 59 -7.99 -21.66 -10.11
C GLU A 59 -9.28 -21.30 -10.86
N ASP A 60 -9.45 -20.02 -11.15
CA ASP A 60 -10.60 -19.46 -11.88
C ASP A 60 -10.19 -19.04 -13.31
N ASN A 61 -9.06 -18.35 -13.41
CA ASN A 61 -8.33 -18.04 -14.64
C ASN A 61 -6.85 -18.35 -14.40
N GLN A 62 -6.03 -18.41 -15.45
CA GLN A 62 -4.60 -18.73 -15.32
C GLN A 62 -3.90 -17.81 -14.30
N GLY A 63 -3.45 -18.40 -13.18
CA GLY A 63 -2.79 -17.70 -12.06
C GLY A 63 -3.69 -16.79 -11.22
N ILE A 64 -5.02 -16.86 -11.39
CA ILE A 64 -6.03 -16.14 -10.60
C ILE A 64 -7.01 -17.14 -10.00
N TYR A 65 -7.26 -17.00 -8.70
CA TYR A 65 -7.95 -17.99 -7.90
C TYR A 65 -9.24 -17.44 -7.30
N ARG A 66 -10.16 -18.33 -6.93
CA ARG A 66 -11.37 -18.01 -6.15
C ARG A 66 -11.55 -18.98 -5.00
N LEU A 67 -12.41 -18.64 -4.05
CA LEU A 67 -12.83 -19.59 -3.01
C LEU A 67 -13.58 -20.77 -3.64
N LYS A 68 -13.26 -21.99 -3.19
CA LYS A 68 -13.89 -23.23 -3.67
C LYS A 68 -15.40 -23.26 -3.43
N ASP A 69 -15.84 -22.70 -2.31
CA ASP A 69 -17.24 -22.67 -1.89
C ASP A 69 -18.08 -21.62 -2.64
N ASN A 70 -17.45 -20.77 -3.48
CA ASN A 70 -18.08 -19.66 -4.18
C ASN A 70 -18.82 -18.66 -3.26
N SER A 71 -18.43 -18.56 -1.99
CA SER A 71 -19.05 -17.65 -1.01
C SER A 71 -18.77 -16.17 -1.28
N SER A 72 -17.85 -15.86 -2.19
CA SER A 72 -17.46 -14.50 -2.53
C SER A 72 -17.11 -14.35 -4.02
N LEU A 73 -17.33 -13.15 -4.55
CA LEU A 73 -16.89 -12.77 -5.90
C LEU A 73 -15.41 -12.35 -5.95
N THR A 74 -14.80 -12.07 -4.79
CA THR A 74 -13.40 -11.69 -4.69
C THR A 74 -12.50 -12.77 -5.30
N ARG A 75 -11.51 -12.33 -6.06
CA ARG A 75 -10.47 -13.18 -6.63
C ARG A 75 -9.15 -12.99 -5.89
N PHE A 76 -8.27 -13.96 -6.05
CA PHE A 76 -6.98 -14.01 -5.40
C PHE A 76 -5.85 -14.13 -6.40
N ILE A 77 -4.75 -13.45 -6.13
CA ILE A 77 -3.47 -13.59 -6.83
C ILE A 77 -2.41 -14.07 -5.82
N LEU A 78 -1.56 -15.02 -6.23
CA LEU A 78 -0.54 -15.57 -5.36
C LEU A 78 0.55 -14.52 -5.11
N SER A 79 0.58 -14.01 -3.88
CA SER A 79 1.54 -12.99 -3.43
C SER A 79 2.04 -13.31 -2.03
N THR A 80 3.29 -12.93 -1.75
CA THR A 80 3.90 -12.98 -0.41
C THR A 80 4.86 -11.80 -0.23
N GLU A 81 5.04 -11.34 1.00
CA GLU A 81 6.16 -10.49 1.37
C GLU A 81 7.24 -11.33 2.05
N ILE A 82 8.50 -11.00 1.83
CA ILE A 82 9.65 -11.65 2.47
C ILE A 82 10.60 -10.60 3.06
N SER A 83 11.38 -10.96 4.08
CA SER A 83 12.36 -10.05 4.69
C SER A 83 13.79 -10.50 4.38
N CYS A 84 14.52 -9.71 3.59
CA CYS A 84 15.94 -9.92 3.32
C CYS A 84 16.77 -9.11 4.31
N ILE A 85 17.53 -9.79 5.17
CA ILE A 85 18.48 -9.19 6.11
C ILE A 85 19.85 -9.82 5.86
N TYR A 86 20.81 -9.04 5.38
CA TYR A 86 22.11 -9.54 4.94
C TYR A 86 23.17 -8.42 4.98
N LYS A 87 24.46 -8.78 5.00
CA LYS A 87 25.56 -7.81 4.88
C LYS A 87 25.90 -7.62 3.41
N HIS A 88 25.93 -6.39 2.92
CA HIS A 88 26.34 -6.08 1.55
C HIS A 88 26.94 -4.67 1.46
N LYS A 89 28.08 -4.53 0.77
CA LYS A 89 28.87 -3.30 0.67
C LYS A 89 29.08 -2.64 2.04
N GLU A 90 29.63 -3.43 2.98
CA GLU A 90 29.96 -3.04 4.36
C GLU A 90 28.79 -2.64 5.27
N ALA A 91 27.55 -2.59 4.77
CA ALA A 91 26.36 -2.26 5.55
C ALA A 91 25.47 -3.49 5.79
N VAL A 92 24.71 -3.47 6.89
CA VAL A 92 23.60 -4.41 7.11
C VAL A 92 22.37 -3.88 6.36
N ARG A 93 21.97 -4.59 5.31
CA ARG A 93 20.81 -4.27 4.49
C ARG A 93 19.58 -4.97 5.05
N ARG A 94 18.47 -4.25 5.06
CA ARG A 94 17.15 -4.79 5.44
C ARG A 94 16.16 -4.31 4.41
N LEU A 95 15.56 -5.25 3.70
CA LEU A 95 14.63 -5.00 2.62
C LEU A 95 13.45 -5.94 2.73
N HIS A 96 12.27 -5.45 2.43
CA HIS A 96 11.13 -6.28 2.12
C HIS A 96 10.86 -6.31 0.63
N LEU A 97 10.43 -7.47 0.15
CA LEU A 97 10.15 -7.72 -1.25
C LEU A 97 8.80 -8.44 -1.35
N VAL A 98 7.90 -7.89 -2.16
CA VAL A 98 6.66 -8.55 -2.57
C VAL A 98 6.98 -9.43 -3.77
N LEU A 99 6.59 -10.69 -3.71
CA LEU A 99 6.79 -11.67 -4.77
C LEU A 99 5.43 -12.15 -5.28
N LEU A 100 5.18 -11.98 -6.58
CA LEU A 100 4.00 -12.53 -7.24
C LEU A 100 4.37 -13.82 -7.98
N ALA A 101 3.60 -14.88 -7.76
CA ALA A 101 3.85 -16.19 -8.34
C ALA A 101 2.81 -16.53 -9.43
N PRO A 102 3.23 -17.16 -10.54
CA PRO A 102 2.32 -17.44 -11.65
C PRO A 102 1.30 -18.55 -11.35
N ASN A 103 1.63 -19.49 -10.46
CA ASN A 103 0.78 -20.62 -10.09
C ASN A 103 1.27 -21.33 -8.82
N LEU A 104 0.43 -22.20 -8.25
CA LEU A 104 0.74 -22.97 -7.03
C LEU A 104 1.97 -23.88 -7.16
N LYS A 105 2.24 -24.44 -8.35
CA LYS A 105 3.41 -25.31 -8.59
C LYS A 105 4.71 -24.52 -8.48
N ALA A 106 4.73 -23.29 -8.97
CA ALA A 106 5.85 -22.37 -8.83
C ALA A 106 6.08 -22.00 -7.35
N VAL A 107 5.00 -21.72 -6.60
CA VAL A 107 5.07 -21.48 -5.15
C VAL A 107 5.64 -22.69 -4.41
N GLU A 108 5.16 -23.90 -4.69
CA GLU A 108 5.63 -25.11 -4.02
C GLU A 108 7.14 -25.34 -4.25
N LYS A 109 7.61 -25.19 -5.49
CA LYS A 109 9.04 -25.25 -5.82
C LYS A 109 9.85 -24.18 -5.10
N PHE A 110 9.31 -22.97 -4.98
CA PHE A 110 9.96 -21.86 -4.28
C PHE A 110 10.11 -22.16 -2.79
N ASN A 111 9.04 -22.61 -2.14
CA ASN A 111 9.07 -22.99 -0.73
C ASN A 111 10.07 -24.13 -0.47
N GLN A 112 10.08 -25.17 -1.31
CA GLN A 112 11.07 -26.24 -1.23
C GLN A 112 12.52 -25.73 -1.43
N ALA A 113 12.73 -24.79 -2.35
CA ALA A 113 14.04 -24.20 -2.60
C ALA A 113 14.56 -23.38 -1.39
N LEU A 114 13.66 -22.70 -0.67
CA LEU A 114 13.97 -21.99 0.57
C LEU A 114 14.29 -22.96 1.71
N GLU A 115 13.48 -24.01 1.92
CA GLU A 115 13.73 -25.03 2.95
C GLU A 115 15.06 -25.75 2.74
N LYS A 116 15.40 -26.11 1.49
CA LYS A 116 16.70 -26.72 1.15
C LYS A 116 17.89 -25.82 1.48
N ARG A 117 17.68 -24.51 1.55
CA ARG A 117 18.69 -23.51 1.95
C ARG A 117 18.68 -23.22 3.45
N GLY A 118 17.85 -23.92 4.23
CA GLY A 118 17.74 -23.74 5.67
C GLY A 118 16.97 -22.50 6.10
N VAL A 119 16.22 -21.87 5.18
CA VAL A 119 15.38 -20.70 5.53
C VAL A 119 14.23 -21.16 6.42
N ASN A 120 14.06 -20.49 7.57
CA ASN A 120 12.94 -20.76 8.45
C ASN A 120 11.66 -20.06 7.94
N ILE A 121 10.89 -20.78 7.14
CA ILE A 121 9.60 -20.31 6.62
C ILE A 121 8.41 -20.57 7.57
N ARG A 122 8.65 -21.12 8.77
CA ARG A 122 7.59 -21.60 9.69
C ARG A 122 7.29 -20.66 10.85
N SER A 123 8.17 -19.70 11.14
CA SER A 123 8.05 -18.85 12.33
C SER A 123 7.19 -17.60 12.13
N ASP A 124 7.03 -17.15 10.90
CA ASP A 124 6.38 -15.89 10.54
C ASP A 124 5.82 -16.01 9.12
N GLY A 125 4.68 -15.35 8.84
CA GLY A 125 4.14 -15.20 7.49
C GLY A 125 5.08 -14.44 6.55
N ARG A 126 5.93 -13.55 7.12
CA ARG A 126 7.05 -12.90 6.43
C ARG A 126 8.38 -13.44 6.95
N PRO A 127 8.92 -14.51 6.35
CA PRO A 127 10.16 -15.10 6.84
C PRO A 127 11.37 -14.20 6.59
N ILE A 128 12.31 -14.23 7.54
CA ILE A 128 13.64 -13.64 7.37
C ILE A 128 14.50 -14.61 6.58
N MET A 129 14.91 -14.20 5.40
CA MET A 129 15.57 -15.08 4.43
C MET A 129 17.01 -15.40 4.77
N GLY A 130 17.76 -14.44 5.31
CA GLY A 130 19.23 -14.54 5.39
C GLY A 130 19.93 -14.56 4.02
N LEU A 131 19.19 -14.30 2.94
CA LEU A 131 19.65 -14.21 1.56
C LEU A 131 19.52 -12.77 1.08
N SER A 132 20.34 -12.39 0.09
CA SER A 132 20.23 -11.11 -0.59
C SER A 132 19.01 -11.04 -1.51
N ALA A 133 18.57 -9.81 -1.82
CA ALA A 133 17.47 -9.59 -2.76
C ALA A 133 17.77 -10.17 -4.16
N LYS A 134 19.03 -10.06 -4.59
CA LYS A 134 19.54 -10.63 -5.83
C LYS A 134 19.48 -12.16 -5.84
N GLU A 135 19.90 -12.82 -4.77
CA GLU A 135 19.81 -14.29 -4.65
C GLU A 135 18.36 -14.78 -4.68
N ILE A 136 17.44 -14.10 -4.00
CA ILE A 136 16.01 -14.44 -4.08
C ILE A 136 15.50 -14.31 -5.52
N LEU A 137 15.86 -13.22 -6.21
CA LEU A 137 15.46 -13.00 -7.60
C LEU A 137 16.02 -14.10 -8.52
N GLN A 138 17.27 -14.54 -8.33
CA GLN A 138 17.84 -15.66 -9.07
C GLN A 138 17.08 -16.96 -8.84
N ILE A 139 16.69 -17.26 -7.58
CA ILE A 139 15.89 -18.45 -7.26
C ILE A 139 14.53 -18.40 -7.97
N MET A 140 13.84 -17.26 -7.90
CA MET A 140 12.55 -17.06 -8.57
C MET A 140 12.66 -17.33 -10.07
N LEU A 141 13.62 -16.68 -10.74
CA LEU A 141 13.83 -16.78 -12.18
C LEU A 141 14.26 -18.19 -12.63
N ALA A 142 15.01 -18.92 -11.81
CA ALA A 142 15.39 -20.30 -12.09
C ALA A 142 14.20 -21.28 -11.97
N ILE A 143 13.20 -20.96 -11.15
CA ILE A 143 12.01 -21.80 -10.97
C ILE A 143 11.00 -21.55 -12.07
N ASP A 144 10.70 -20.27 -12.32
CA ASP A 144 9.74 -19.83 -13.32
C ASP A 144 10.08 -18.37 -13.71
N PRO A 145 10.36 -18.08 -15.01
CA PRO A 145 10.68 -16.72 -15.45
C PRO A 145 9.51 -15.74 -15.29
N ASP A 146 8.29 -16.26 -15.05
CA ASP A 146 7.10 -15.45 -14.90
C ASP A 146 6.90 -14.88 -13.49
N PHE A 147 7.66 -15.34 -12.49
CA PHE A 147 7.71 -14.66 -11.19
C PHE A 147 7.98 -13.15 -11.36
N MET A 148 7.34 -12.36 -10.50
CA MET A 148 7.55 -10.92 -10.45
C MET A 148 7.99 -10.52 -9.04
N MET A 149 9.05 -9.71 -8.95
CA MET A 149 9.52 -9.12 -7.70
C MET A 149 9.26 -7.63 -7.71
N ILE A 150 8.70 -7.12 -6.61
CA ILE A 150 8.42 -5.72 -6.38
C ILE A 150 9.03 -5.34 -5.03
N PRO A 151 10.04 -4.45 -4.97
CA PRO A 151 10.49 -3.89 -3.70
C PRO A 151 9.33 -3.23 -2.95
N ALA A 152 9.11 -3.65 -1.70
CA ALA A 152 7.98 -3.20 -0.90
C ALA A 152 8.25 -1.80 -0.31
N HIS A 153 7.16 -1.03 -0.09
CA HIS A 153 7.11 0.26 0.63
C HIS A 153 8.41 1.08 0.62
N ALA A 154 8.76 1.60 -0.57
CA ALA A 154 10.12 1.95 -0.98
C ALA A 154 10.94 2.88 -0.08
N TRP A 155 10.30 3.62 0.82
CA TRP A 155 10.93 4.69 1.60
C TRP A 155 10.86 4.53 3.12
N THR A 156 10.26 3.45 3.63
CA THR A 156 10.25 3.24 5.08
C THR A 156 11.70 3.18 5.61
N PRO A 157 12.04 3.82 6.76
CA PRO A 157 13.44 4.01 7.13
C PRO A 157 14.26 2.72 7.23
N TRP A 158 13.61 1.66 7.67
CA TRP A 158 14.11 0.29 7.71
C TRP A 158 13.26 -0.57 6.78
N PHE A 159 13.82 -1.66 6.26
CA PHE A 159 13.09 -2.65 5.46
C PHE A 159 12.62 -2.18 4.08
N ALA A 160 13.12 -1.06 3.57
CA ALA A 160 12.78 -0.58 2.23
C ALA A 160 14.01 -0.37 1.33
N ILE A 161 13.79 -0.43 0.02
CA ILE A 161 14.85 -0.30 -0.99
C ILE A 161 15.58 1.04 -0.95
N PHE A 162 14.89 2.14 -0.66
CA PHE A 162 15.48 3.48 -0.48
C PHE A 162 15.43 3.95 0.98
N GLY A 163 15.21 3.05 1.94
CA GLY A 163 15.13 3.38 3.36
C GLY A 163 16.41 4.04 3.90
N SER A 164 16.27 5.12 4.67
CA SER A 164 17.39 5.95 5.15
C SER A 164 18.34 5.26 6.14
N LYS A 165 17.97 4.11 6.71
CA LYS A 165 18.77 3.38 7.70
C LYS A 165 19.40 2.09 7.18
N SER A 166 18.75 1.43 6.22
CA SER A 166 19.19 0.10 5.75
C SER A 166 19.00 -0.14 4.26
N GLY A 167 18.44 0.82 3.51
CA GLY A 167 18.22 0.74 2.08
C GLY A 167 19.48 1.07 1.29
N TYR A 168 19.31 1.26 -0.01
CA TYR A 168 20.31 1.67 -0.99
C TYR A 168 19.96 3.07 -1.52
N ASP A 169 20.89 3.69 -2.25
CA ASP A 169 20.64 4.94 -2.98
C ASP A 169 20.23 4.67 -4.44
N ARG A 170 20.54 3.46 -4.95
CA ARG A 170 20.30 3.05 -6.34
C ARG A 170 19.81 1.61 -6.41
N LEU A 171 18.94 1.29 -7.37
CA LEU A 171 18.50 -0.08 -7.61
C LEU A 171 19.65 -0.97 -8.10
N GLU A 172 20.55 -0.42 -8.90
CA GLU A 172 21.71 -1.15 -9.43
C GLU A 172 22.64 -1.64 -8.32
N ASP A 173 22.69 -0.95 -7.18
CA ASP A 173 23.49 -1.39 -6.04
C ASP A 173 22.91 -2.59 -5.30
N CYS A 174 21.60 -2.84 -5.45
CA CYS A 174 20.88 -3.93 -4.81
C CYS A 174 20.73 -5.15 -5.71
N PHE A 175 20.41 -4.93 -6.99
CA PHE A 175 20.07 -5.98 -7.95
C PHE A 175 21.14 -6.22 -9.01
N GLU A 176 22.13 -5.34 -9.13
CA GLU A 176 23.28 -5.47 -10.03
C GLU A 176 22.81 -5.77 -11.48
N GLU A 177 23.32 -6.81 -12.12
CA GLU A 177 22.96 -7.20 -13.48
C GLU A 177 21.48 -7.62 -13.63
N LEU A 178 20.79 -7.91 -12.53
CA LEU A 178 19.37 -8.26 -12.53
C LEU A 178 18.44 -7.05 -12.36
N THR A 179 18.98 -5.84 -12.22
CA THR A 179 18.18 -4.60 -12.15
C THR A 179 17.15 -4.46 -13.26
N PRO A 180 17.43 -4.83 -14.53
CA PRO A 180 16.42 -4.79 -15.61
C PRO A 180 15.17 -5.65 -15.37
N ARG A 181 15.21 -6.61 -14.43
CA ARG A 181 14.07 -7.46 -14.03
C ARG A 181 13.15 -6.77 -13.00
N ILE A 182 13.60 -5.66 -12.39
CA ILE A 182 12.77 -4.86 -11.48
C ILE A 182 12.06 -3.80 -12.31
N ARG A 183 10.77 -4.04 -12.58
CA ARG A 183 9.93 -3.18 -13.43
C ARG A 183 8.93 -2.36 -12.64
N ALA A 184 8.69 -2.71 -11.38
CA ALA A 184 7.80 -1.98 -10.49
C ALA A 184 8.36 -1.89 -9.07
N ILE A 185 7.92 -0.86 -8.35
CA ILE A 185 8.20 -0.63 -6.93
C ILE A 185 6.89 -0.22 -6.25
N GLU A 186 6.69 -0.70 -5.03
CA GLU A 186 5.57 -0.30 -4.19
C GLU A 186 5.90 1.02 -3.47
N THR A 187 5.05 2.04 -3.64
CA THR A 187 5.20 3.34 -2.97
C THR A 187 5.15 3.18 -1.45
N GLY A 188 4.11 2.47 -0.99
CA GLY A 188 3.78 2.26 0.41
C GLY A 188 3.36 3.54 1.13
N LEU A 189 2.70 3.36 2.27
CA LEU A 189 1.95 4.38 3.03
C LEU A 189 2.73 5.63 3.50
N SER A 190 4.04 5.67 3.30
CA SER A 190 4.90 6.80 3.71
C SER A 190 5.35 7.65 2.54
N SER A 191 4.97 7.30 1.31
CA SER A 191 5.24 8.07 0.11
C SER A 191 4.12 7.92 -0.90
N ASP A 192 4.08 8.79 -1.89
CA ASP A 192 3.11 8.74 -2.98
C ASP A 192 3.83 8.86 -4.34
N PRO A 193 3.09 8.76 -5.46
CA PRO A 193 3.70 8.89 -6.77
C PRO A 193 4.42 10.24 -6.99
N PRO A 194 3.87 11.42 -6.63
CA PRO A 194 4.61 12.68 -6.72
C PRO A 194 5.98 12.66 -6.01
N MET A 195 6.04 12.18 -4.76
CA MET A 195 7.30 12.04 -4.01
C MET A 195 8.30 11.14 -4.74
N ASN A 196 7.87 9.96 -5.17
CA ASN A 196 8.72 9.00 -5.88
C ASN A 196 9.24 9.56 -7.22
N ARG A 197 8.39 10.31 -7.94
CA ARG A 197 8.76 10.92 -9.22
C ARG A 197 9.73 12.08 -9.07
N ARG A 198 10.14 12.49 -7.87
CA ARG A 198 11.27 13.43 -7.70
C ARG A 198 12.65 12.81 -7.97
N LEU A 199 12.73 11.48 -8.09
CA LEU A 199 13.94 10.75 -8.48
C LEU A 199 13.78 10.20 -9.91
N SER A 200 14.43 10.82 -10.89
CA SER A 200 14.29 10.46 -12.32
C SER A 200 14.73 9.03 -12.65
N ALA A 201 15.59 8.42 -11.83
CA ALA A 201 15.95 7.01 -11.95
C ALA A 201 14.73 6.06 -11.86
N LEU A 202 13.61 6.52 -11.26
CA LEU A 202 12.37 5.76 -11.19
C LEU A 202 11.46 5.96 -12.41
N ASP A 203 11.79 6.81 -13.38
CA ASP A 203 10.90 7.11 -14.52
C ASP A 203 10.55 5.90 -15.38
N LYS A 204 11.45 4.92 -15.44
CA LYS A 204 11.24 3.65 -16.15
C LYS A 204 10.62 2.57 -15.27
N ILE A 205 10.37 2.88 -14.00
CA ILE A 205 9.78 1.98 -13.00
C ILE A 205 8.31 2.36 -12.81
N VAL A 206 7.45 1.34 -12.85
CA VAL A 206 6.03 1.51 -12.56
C VAL A 206 5.84 1.57 -11.05
N LEU A 207 5.06 2.54 -10.60
CA LEU A 207 4.70 2.65 -9.19
C LEU A 207 3.39 1.91 -8.98
N VAL A 208 3.40 0.97 -8.06
CA VAL A 208 2.21 0.27 -7.58
C VAL A 208 1.95 0.68 -6.13
N SER A 209 0.70 0.56 -5.69
CA SER A 209 0.29 0.98 -4.35
C SER A 209 -0.59 -0.10 -3.76
N ASN A 210 -0.26 -0.56 -2.56
CA ASN A 210 -0.89 -1.72 -1.94
C ASN A 210 -1.01 -1.50 -0.44
N SER A 211 -1.98 -2.16 0.18
CA SER A 211 -2.38 -1.78 1.51
C SER A 211 -1.40 -2.20 2.61
N ASP A 212 -0.57 -3.23 2.42
CA ASP A 212 0.19 -3.86 3.51
C ASP A 212 -0.75 -4.14 4.71
N ALA A 213 -1.93 -4.71 4.42
CA ALA A 213 -2.99 -4.83 5.41
C ALA A 213 -2.66 -5.88 6.48
N HIS A 214 -2.58 -5.41 7.72
CA HIS A 214 -2.42 -6.24 8.93
C HIS A 214 -3.76 -6.57 9.62
N SER A 215 -4.88 -6.14 9.04
CA SER A 215 -6.24 -6.38 9.54
C SER A 215 -7.27 -6.12 8.43
N LEU A 216 -8.45 -6.74 8.53
CA LEU A 216 -9.50 -6.68 7.50
C LEU A 216 -9.95 -5.25 7.18
N ASP A 217 -9.97 -4.36 8.17
CA ASP A 217 -10.35 -2.95 8.03
C ASP A 217 -9.35 -2.12 7.22
N LYS A 218 -8.09 -2.58 7.12
CA LYS A 218 -7.00 -1.89 6.40
C LYS A 218 -6.85 -2.33 4.95
N ILE A 219 -7.52 -3.40 4.53
CA ILE A 219 -7.51 -3.85 3.13
C ILE A 219 -7.98 -2.71 2.22
N GLY A 220 -7.25 -2.49 1.12
CA GLY A 220 -7.59 -1.45 0.15
C GLY A 220 -7.43 -0.01 0.66
N ARG A 221 -6.59 0.26 1.67
CA ARG A 221 -6.19 1.66 1.95
C ARG A 221 -5.29 2.24 0.85
N GLU A 222 -4.61 1.36 0.11
CA GLU A 222 -3.99 1.62 -1.19
C GLU A 222 -4.31 0.45 -2.12
N ALA A 223 -4.42 0.69 -3.42
CA ALA A 223 -4.70 -0.32 -4.42
C ALA A 223 -4.33 0.16 -5.84
N ASN A 224 -4.46 -0.72 -6.82
CA ASN A 224 -4.17 -0.45 -8.24
C ASN A 224 -5.42 -0.68 -9.07
N VAL A 225 -5.69 0.17 -10.06
CA VAL A 225 -6.86 0.02 -10.94
C VAL A 225 -6.39 -0.34 -12.34
N LEU A 226 -6.70 -1.57 -12.77
CA LEU A 226 -6.35 -2.09 -14.08
C LEU A 226 -7.59 -2.27 -14.96
N ALA A 227 -7.42 -2.18 -16.27
CA ALA A 227 -8.45 -2.33 -17.29
C ALA A 227 -8.14 -3.49 -18.24
N PHE A 228 -9.17 -4.29 -18.53
CA PHE A 228 -9.10 -5.47 -19.37
C PHE A 228 -10.18 -5.40 -20.47
N ASP A 229 -9.97 -6.06 -21.61
CA ASP A 229 -11.00 -6.06 -22.66
C ASP A 229 -12.14 -7.00 -22.31
N ASN A 230 -11.80 -8.20 -21.84
CA ASN A 230 -12.78 -9.23 -21.51
C ASN A 230 -12.36 -10.05 -20.27
N PRO A 231 -13.27 -10.86 -19.68
CA PRO A 231 -12.99 -11.60 -18.45
C PRO A 231 -11.83 -12.60 -18.53
N LYS A 232 -11.52 -13.16 -19.71
CA LYS A 232 -10.41 -14.13 -19.88
C LYS A 232 -9.04 -13.46 -19.80
N ASP A 233 -8.98 -12.16 -20.06
CA ASP A 233 -7.75 -11.37 -19.97
C ASP A 233 -7.33 -11.12 -18.51
N ILE A 234 -8.23 -11.35 -17.55
CA ILE A 234 -7.98 -11.20 -16.12
C ILE A 234 -7.21 -12.43 -15.63
N ASN A 235 -5.93 -12.48 -15.98
CA ASN A 235 -4.99 -13.55 -15.65
C ASN A 235 -3.65 -12.96 -15.19
N PHE A 236 -2.82 -13.78 -14.54
CA PHE A 236 -1.55 -13.36 -13.96
C PHE A 236 -0.61 -12.70 -14.99
N LEU A 237 -0.46 -13.31 -16.17
CA LEU A 237 0.49 -12.82 -17.18
C LEU A 237 0.10 -11.45 -17.72
N ASN A 238 -1.19 -11.20 -17.93
CA ASN A 238 -1.67 -9.89 -18.35
C ASN A 238 -1.52 -8.84 -17.24
N ILE A 239 -1.81 -9.18 -15.97
CA ILE A 239 -1.56 -8.28 -14.83
C ILE A 239 -0.08 -7.91 -14.78
N LYS A 240 0.81 -8.91 -14.82
CA LYS A 240 2.26 -8.70 -14.86
C LYS A 240 2.65 -7.80 -16.03
N LYS A 241 2.20 -8.11 -17.25
CA LYS A 241 2.52 -7.34 -18.45
C LYS A 241 2.10 -5.87 -18.33
N ILE A 242 0.89 -5.60 -17.83
CA ILE A 242 0.38 -4.24 -17.63
C ILE A 242 1.26 -3.49 -16.63
N ILE A 243 1.64 -4.13 -15.53
CA ILE A 243 2.51 -3.53 -14.52
C ILE A 243 3.94 -3.33 -15.05
N GLU A 244 4.49 -4.26 -15.83
CA GLU A 244 5.86 -4.14 -16.36
C GLU A 244 5.99 -3.10 -17.48
N SER A 245 4.95 -2.92 -18.28
CA SER A 245 4.93 -1.95 -19.38
C SER A 245 4.58 -0.55 -18.90
N GLY A 246 3.77 -0.43 -17.83
CA GLY A 246 3.20 0.86 -17.42
C GLY A 246 2.22 1.41 -18.46
N ASP A 247 1.59 0.52 -19.23
CA ASP A 247 0.60 0.89 -20.25
C ASP A 247 -0.57 1.64 -19.60
N ARG A 248 -0.69 2.93 -19.88
CA ARG A 248 -1.66 3.83 -19.22
C ARG A 248 -3.10 3.63 -19.69
N ASP A 249 -3.31 2.97 -20.83
CA ASP A 249 -4.66 2.58 -21.27
C ASP A 249 -5.17 1.38 -20.47
N ARG A 250 -4.24 0.65 -19.81
CA ARG A 250 -4.51 -0.55 -19.02
C ARG A 250 -4.28 -0.39 -17.53
N PHE A 251 -3.29 0.38 -17.11
CA PHE A 251 -3.06 0.76 -15.72
C PHE A 251 -3.63 2.16 -15.52
N LEU A 252 -4.90 2.19 -15.13
CA LEU A 252 -5.70 3.41 -15.15
C LEU A 252 -5.27 4.41 -14.08
N HIS A 253 -5.04 3.96 -12.86
CA HIS A 253 -4.45 4.74 -11.77
C HIS A 253 -4.12 3.88 -10.56
N THR A 254 -3.30 4.40 -9.65
CA THR A 254 -3.24 3.92 -8.27
C THR A 254 -4.29 4.61 -7.40
N ILE A 255 -4.66 3.97 -6.30
CA ILE A 255 -5.46 4.52 -5.20
C ILE A 255 -4.49 4.69 -4.03
N GLU A 256 -4.38 5.91 -3.53
CA GLU A 256 -3.35 6.32 -2.58
C GLU A 256 -3.93 6.74 -1.24
N PHE A 257 -3.18 6.42 -0.20
CA PHE A 257 -3.30 7.05 1.10
C PHE A 257 -2.50 8.36 1.11
N TYR A 258 -2.86 9.31 1.98
CA TYR A 258 -2.06 10.55 2.14
C TYR A 258 -0.82 10.27 3.00
N PRO A 259 0.41 10.32 2.45
CA PRO A 259 1.61 10.00 3.21
C PRO A 259 1.84 10.95 4.38
N GLU A 260 1.26 12.17 4.35
CA GLU A 260 1.30 13.16 5.42
C GLU A 260 0.69 12.66 6.72
N GLU A 261 -0.28 11.74 6.69
CA GLU A 261 -0.80 11.14 7.93
C GLU A 261 0.25 10.28 8.63
N GLY A 262 1.29 9.84 7.92
CA GLY A 262 2.40 9.06 8.47
C GLY A 262 3.12 9.74 9.64
N LYS A 263 3.42 8.95 10.68
CA LYS A 263 4.08 9.41 11.92
C LYS A 263 5.44 10.07 11.76
N TYR A 264 6.11 9.78 10.64
CA TYR A 264 7.47 10.19 10.35
C TYR A 264 7.54 10.76 8.94
N HIS A 265 6.48 11.43 8.47
CA HIS A 265 6.46 12.03 7.14
C HIS A 265 7.46 13.20 7.06
N CYS A 266 7.26 14.23 7.89
CA CYS A 266 8.13 15.39 8.01
C CYS A 266 9.26 15.18 9.02
N ASP A 267 10.26 16.06 8.96
CA ASP A 267 11.23 16.21 10.04
C ASP A 267 10.59 16.91 11.23
N GLY A 268 10.97 16.52 12.44
CA GLY A 268 10.44 17.24 13.58
C GLY A 268 11.02 16.92 14.94
N HIS A 269 10.48 17.63 15.93
CA HIS A 269 10.78 17.48 17.35
C HIS A 269 9.48 17.65 18.12
N ARG A 270 8.91 16.53 18.57
CA ARG A 270 7.57 16.43 19.17
C ARG A 270 7.40 17.35 20.36
N ASP A 271 8.34 17.30 21.31
CA ASP A 271 8.27 18.08 22.55
C ASP A 271 8.20 19.58 22.31
N CYS A 272 8.75 20.04 21.18
CA CYS A 272 8.76 21.45 20.79
C CYS A 272 7.65 21.82 19.80
N ARG A 273 6.85 20.84 19.33
CA ARG A 273 5.86 20.99 18.27
C ARG A 273 6.45 21.67 17.04
N VAL A 274 7.61 21.18 16.61
CA VAL A 274 8.31 21.65 15.41
C VAL A 274 8.17 20.58 14.34
N CYS A 275 7.61 20.98 13.21
CA CYS A 275 7.50 20.20 11.98
C CYS A 275 8.13 21.02 10.86
N LEU A 276 9.15 20.48 10.18
CA LEU A 276 9.93 21.18 9.17
C LEU A 276 9.97 20.37 7.88
N THR A 277 10.04 21.10 6.76
CA THR A 277 10.40 20.50 5.47
C THR A 277 11.90 20.16 5.44
N PRO A 278 12.34 19.24 4.54
CA PRO A 278 13.76 18.89 4.43
C PRO A 278 14.67 20.09 4.22
N LEU A 279 14.27 21.04 3.36
CA LEU A 279 15.00 22.27 3.10
C LEU A 279 15.13 23.15 4.36
N GLN A 280 14.08 23.24 5.18
CA GLN A 280 14.11 23.97 6.44
C GLN A 280 15.05 23.30 7.46
N THR A 281 15.02 21.97 7.54
CA THR A 281 15.91 21.18 8.42
C THR A 281 17.38 21.35 8.03
N LYS A 282 17.69 21.29 6.72
CA LYS A 282 19.05 21.53 6.20
C LYS A 282 19.53 22.94 6.57
N LYS A 283 18.69 23.97 6.40
CA LYS A 283 18.99 25.35 6.84
C LYS A 283 19.18 25.48 8.36
N ALA A 284 18.50 24.66 9.15
CA ALA A 284 18.61 24.64 10.60
C ALA A 284 19.76 23.74 11.11
N ASN A 285 20.63 23.23 10.22
CA ASN A 285 21.73 22.30 10.55
C ASN A 285 21.25 21.07 11.35
N TYR A 286 20.07 20.54 11.01
CA TYR A 286 19.47 19.39 11.70
C TYR A 286 19.15 19.62 13.19
N LEU A 287 19.09 20.88 13.64
CA LEU A 287 18.78 21.25 15.02
C LEU A 287 17.39 21.88 15.12
N CYS A 288 16.67 21.55 16.19
CA CYS A 288 15.39 22.16 16.49
C CYS A 288 15.58 23.68 16.71
N PRO A 289 14.83 24.54 16.02
CA PRO A 289 14.97 25.99 16.14
C PRO A 289 14.63 26.49 17.55
N LYS A 290 13.80 25.76 18.32
CA LYS A 290 13.38 26.12 19.68
C LYS A 290 14.36 25.68 20.76
N CYS A 291 14.78 24.41 20.77
CA CYS A 291 15.58 23.84 21.87
C CYS A 291 17.01 23.43 21.48
N LYS A 292 17.38 23.55 20.20
CA LYS A 292 18.69 23.17 19.63
C LYS A 292 19.08 21.69 19.75
N LYS A 293 18.17 20.81 20.19
CA LYS A 293 18.35 19.35 20.11
C LYS A 293 18.22 18.87 18.66
N LYS A 294 18.75 17.68 18.36
CA LYS A 294 18.63 17.06 17.02
C LYS A 294 17.16 16.82 16.66
N LEU A 295 16.82 17.07 15.40
CA LEU A 295 15.52 16.73 14.81
C LEU A 295 15.48 15.22 14.47
N THR A 296 14.31 14.62 14.61
CA THR A 296 14.01 13.32 13.99
C THR A 296 13.76 13.57 12.52
N VAL A 297 14.59 12.98 11.65
CA VAL A 297 14.45 13.08 10.20
C VAL A 297 13.38 12.12 9.67
N GLY A 298 12.46 12.66 8.87
CA GLY A 298 11.32 11.96 8.29
C GLY A 298 11.61 11.30 6.94
N VAL A 299 10.60 10.63 6.40
CA VAL A 299 10.64 9.93 5.11
C VAL A 299 10.75 10.93 3.96
N LEU A 300 10.06 12.07 4.04
CA LEU A 300 10.16 13.13 3.02
C LEU A 300 11.60 13.64 2.87
N HIS A 301 12.39 13.66 3.94
CA HIS A 301 13.81 14.03 3.89
C HIS A 301 14.64 13.03 3.10
N ARG A 302 14.37 11.73 3.26
CA ARG A 302 15.08 10.70 2.51
C ARG A 302 14.76 10.78 1.01
N VAL A 303 13.50 11.05 0.66
CA VAL A 303 13.11 11.33 -0.73
C VAL A 303 13.87 12.56 -1.24
N ASP A 304 13.90 13.64 -0.47
CA ASP A 304 14.61 14.87 -0.82
C ASP A 304 16.12 14.69 -0.99
N ASP A 305 16.75 13.82 -0.20
CA ASP A 305 18.18 13.51 -0.31
C ASP A 305 18.54 12.78 -1.60
N LEU A 306 17.65 11.95 -2.13
CA LEU A 306 17.86 11.22 -3.39
C LEU A 306 17.30 11.94 -4.61
N ALA A 307 16.35 12.86 -4.42
CA ALA A 307 15.69 13.58 -5.50
C ALA A 307 16.70 14.35 -6.37
N ASP A 308 16.54 14.23 -7.69
CA ASP A 308 17.32 14.96 -8.69
C ASP A 308 16.49 16.05 -9.41
N ARG A 309 15.21 16.17 -9.05
CA ARG A 309 14.32 17.23 -9.53
C ARG A 309 13.29 17.64 -8.49
N ASN A 310 12.82 18.88 -8.64
CA ASN A 310 11.69 19.40 -7.88
C ASN A 310 10.36 18.89 -8.48
N GLU A 311 9.28 19.01 -7.72
CA GLU A 311 7.95 18.53 -8.14
C GLU A 311 7.42 19.24 -9.40
N ASP A 312 7.73 20.52 -9.58
CA ASP A 312 7.35 21.32 -10.75
C ASP A 312 8.07 20.89 -12.03
N ALA A 313 9.22 20.23 -11.91
CA ALA A 313 10.00 19.69 -13.01
C ALA A 313 9.63 18.23 -13.38
N ILE A 314 8.67 17.62 -12.68
CA ILE A 314 8.20 16.26 -13.00
C ILE A 314 7.43 16.30 -14.34
N PRO A 315 7.81 15.47 -15.32
CA PRO A 315 7.08 15.38 -16.58
C PRO A 315 5.60 15.04 -16.36
N LYS A 316 4.72 15.93 -16.79
CA LYS A 316 3.28 15.75 -16.64
C LYS A 316 2.76 14.79 -17.72
N ASN A 317 1.71 14.05 -17.39
CA ASN A 317 0.94 13.23 -18.34
C ASN A 317 1.74 12.14 -19.08
N ILE A 318 2.84 11.64 -18.51
CA ILE A 318 3.56 10.47 -19.03
C ILE A 318 3.52 9.26 -18.09
N PHE A 319 3.14 9.47 -16.82
CA PHE A 319 3.05 8.42 -15.82
C PHE A 319 1.61 7.94 -15.61
N VAL A 320 1.45 6.74 -15.05
CA VAL A 320 0.17 6.26 -14.49
C VAL A 320 -0.30 7.27 -13.45
N PRO A 321 -1.54 7.78 -13.53
CA PRO A 321 -2.05 8.75 -12.58
C PRO A 321 -2.39 8.09 -11.24
N HIS A 322 -2.73 8.88 -10.24
CA HIS A 322 -3.11 8.42 -8.92
C HIS A 322 -4.33 9.17 -8.42
N LYS A 323 -5.04 8.59 -7.45
CA LYS A 323 -6.16 9.23 -6.75
C LYS A 323 -6.01 8.99 -5.26
N TYR A 324 -6.04 10.06 -4.48
CA TYR A 324 -6.06 9.93 -3.03
C TYR A 324 -7.44 9.59 -2.51
N ILE A 325 -7.47 8.84 -1.42
CA ILE A 325 -8.66 8.58 -0.63
C ILE A 325 -8.41 8.84 0.85
N VAL A 326 -9.48 9.15 1.56
CA VAL A 326 -9.57 9.04 3.01
C VAL A 326 -10.58 7.92 3.28
N PRO A 327 -10.25 6.89 4.08
CA PRO A 327 -11.17 5.79 4.34
C PRO A 327 -12.54 6.29 4.80
N LEU A 328 -13.61 5.66 4.35
CA LEU A 328 -14.96 6.20 4.56
C LEU A 328 -15.31 6.33 6.05
N ARG A 329 -14.82 5.42 6.89
CA ARG A 329 -14.97 5.50 8.34
C ARG A 329 -14.26 6.71 8.95
N GLU A 330 -13.10 7.11 8.43
CA GLU A 330 -12.38 8.31 8.86
C GLU A 330 -13.15 9.56 8.46
N ILE A 331 -13.68 9.61 7.23
CA ILE A 331 -14.55 10.71 6.78
C ILE A 331 -15.77 10.86 7.70
N ILE A 332 -16.51 9.77 7.95
CA ILE A 332 -17.70 9.80 8.80
C ILE A 332 -17.33 10.18 10.24
N GLY A 333 -16.24 9.62 10.77
CA GLY A 333 -15.73 9.96 12.10
C GLY A 333 -15.39 11.44 12.25
N TYR A 334 -14.69 11.98 11.26
CA TYR A 334 -14.35 13.40 11.19
C TYR A 334 -15.59 14.29 11.18
N VAL A 335 -16.57 13.98 10.31
CA VAL A 335 -17.84 14.74 10.22
C VAL A 335 -18.61 14.68 11.54
N PHE A 336 -18.67 13.52 12.18
CA PHE A 336 -19.40 13.35 13.44
C PHE A 336 -18.64 13.81 14.68
N GLY A 337 -17.36 14.19 14.56
CA GLY A 337 -16.51 14.55 15.70
C GLY A 337 -16.25 13.39 16.67
N VAL A 338 -16.23 12.15 16.17
CA VAL A 338 -16.02 10.93 16.98
C VAL A 338 -15.04 9.98 16.29
N GLY A 339 -14.47 9.05 17.04
CA GLY A 339 -13.53 8.08 16.46
C GLY A 339 -14.17 7.18 15.38
N PRO A 340 -13.38 6.72 14.39
CA PRO A 340 -13.84 5.91 13.24
C PRO A 340 -14.40 4.53 13.65
N LYS A 341 -14.11 4.09 14.87
CA LYS A 341 -14.59 2.83 15.47
C LYS A 341 -15.85 3.01 16.34
N SER A 342 -16.41 4.21 16.42
CA SER A 342 -17.60 4.46 17.23
C SER A 342 -18.85 3.76 16.65
N LYS A 343 -19.81 3.41 17.52
CA LYS A 343 -21.10 2.83 17.08
C LYS A 343 -21.86 3.75 16.12
N LYS A 344 -21.72 5.08 16.29
CA LYS A 344 -22.35 6.07 15.40
C LYS A 344 -21.77 6.00 13.99
N VAL A 345 -20.44 5.94 13.87
CA VAL A 345 -19.76 5.77 12.58
C VAL A 345 -20.12 4.43 11.95
N ASP A 346 -20.11 3.35 12.73
CA ASP A 346 -20.43 2.03 12.22
C ASP A 346 -21.84 1.96 11.63
N LYS A 347 -22.84 2.52 12.33
CA LYS A 347 -24.22 2.58 11.83
C LYS A 347 -24.33 3.32 10.49
N GLU A 348 -23.68 4.48 10.36
CA GLU A 348 -23.69 5.26 9.12
C GLU A 348 -22.96 4.53 7.99
N TYR A 349 -21.77 4.00 8.29
CA TYR A 349 -20.96 3.23 7.34
C TYR A 349 -21.75 2.04 6.79
N GLN A 350 -22.34 1.21 7.65
CA GLN A 350 -23.14 0.05 7.22
C GLN A 350 -24.37 0.47 6.41
N ASN A 351 -25.01 1.59 6.75
CA ASN A 351 -26.12 2.13 5.97
C ASN A 351 -25.68 2.51 4.56
N MET A 352 -24.57 3.24 4.43
CA MET A 352 -24.01 3.62 3.12
C MET A 352 -23.61 2.40 2.30
N ILE A 353 -22.92 1.42 2.90
CA ILE A 353 -22.53 0.18 2.20
C ILE A 353 -23.76 -0.56 1.66
N LYS A 354 -24.81 -0.71 2.50
CA LYS A 354 -26.03 -1.42 2.13
C LYS A 354 -26.85 -0.71 1.05
N LYS A 355 -26.86 0.62 1.04
CA LYS A 355 -27.75 1.43 0.18
C LYS A 355 -27.09 1.91 -1.11
N ILE A 356 -25.78 2.11 -1.10
CA ILE A 356 -25.03 2.69 -2.22
C ILE A 356 -24.15 1.64 -2.90
N GLY A 357 -23.44 0.83 -2.13
CA GLY A 357 -22.49 -0.16 -2.63
C GLY A 357 -21.18 -0.17 -1.84
N HIS A 358 -20.14 -0.79 -2.38
CA HIS A 358 -18.86 -0.94 -1.69
C HIS A 358 -18.12 0.41 -1.48
N GLU A 359 -17.17 0.42 -0.53
CA GLU A 359 -16.48 1.63 -0.07
C GLU A 359 -15.82 2.42 -1.22
N PHE A 360 -15.05 1.76 -2.09
CA PHE A 360 -14.42 2.44 -3.23
C PHE A 360 -15.42 3.05 -4.21
N PHE A 361 -16.58 2.43 -4.43
CA PHE A 361 -17.61 3.03 -5.28
C PHE A 361 -18.10 4.34 -4.64
N ILE A 362 -18.39 4.33 -3.33
CA ILE A 362 -18.78 5.52 -2.58
C ILE A 362 -17.70 6.60 -2.65
N LEU A 363 -16.43 6.25 -2.45
CA LEU A 363 -15.33 7.21 -2.39
C LEU A 363 -14.94 7.78 -3.76
N LEU A 364 -15.05 6.99 -4.83
CA LEU A 364 -14.46 7.34 -6.13
C LEU A 364 -15.47 7.63 -7.25
N SER A 365 -16.69 7.08 -7.20
CA SER A 365 -17.55 7.03 -8.39
C SER A 365 -19.03 7.29 -8.16
N ALA A 366 -19.57 7.04 -6.96
CA ALA A 366 -20.97 7.28 -6.66
C ALA A 366 -21.34 8.74 -6.88
N SER A 367 -22.51 8.98 -7.47
CA SER A 367 -22.99 10.33 -7.75
C SER A 367 -23.34 11.08 -6.47
N GLU A 368 -23.33 12.41 -6.54
CA GLU A 368 -23.78 13.27 -5.45
C GLU A 368 -25.19 12.89 -4.96
N GLU A 369 -26.11 12.65 -5.89
CA GLU A 369 -27.49 12.27 -5.59
C GLU A 369 -27.57 10.93 -4.85
N GLN A 370 -26.82 9.91 -5.31
CA GLN A 370 -26.75 8.60 -4.66
C GLN A 370 -26.25 8.72 -3.22
N ILE A 371 -25.25 9.55 -2.97
CA ILE A 371 -24.69 9.76 -1.64
C ILE A 371 -25.65 10.57 -0.77
N LYS A 372 -26.09 11.75 -1.21
CA LYS A 372 -26.95 12.67 -0.43
C LYS A 372 -28.27 12.03 0.00
N LYS A 373 -28.85 11.15 -0.82
CA LYS A 373 -30.09 10.43 -0.49
C LYS A 373 -29.94 9.42 0.66
N ASN A 374 -28.71 8.96 0.93
CA ASN A 374 -28.46 7.83 1.81
C ASN A 374 -27.52 8.15 2.99
N ILE A 375 -27.26 9.43 3.27
CA ILE A 375 -26.44 9.88 4.41
C ILE A 375 -27.28 10.60 5.45
N SER A 376 -26.86 10.54 6.71
CA SER A 376 -27.51 11.28 7.82
C SER A 376 -27.03 12.72 7.97
N ASP A 377 -25.89 13.10 7.38
CA ASP A 377 -25.32 14.45 7.44
C ASP A 377 -24.72 14.85 6.09
N GLY A 378 -25.17 15.99 5.54
CA GLY A 378 -24.72 16.51 4.24
C GLY A 378 -23.22 16.79 4.15
N ASN A 379 -22.54 17.00 5.29
CA ASN A 379 -21.10 17.19 5.34
C ASN A 379 -20.31 15.93 4.93
N ILE A 380 -20.92 14.74 4.99
CA ILE A 380 -20.28 13.50 4.49
C ILE A 380 -20.02 13.61 2.98
N TRP A 381 -21.01 14.09 2.22
CA TRP A 381 -20.82 14.34 0.79
C TRP A 381 -19.74 15.39 0.55
N LEU A 382 -19.79 16.52 1.26
CA LEU A 382 -18.80 17.59 1.11
C LEU A 382 -17.37 17.08 1.36
N ALA A 383 -17.17 16.26 2.40
CA ALA A 383 -15.89 15.65 2.71
C ALA A 383 -15.41 14.68 1.60
N ILE A 384 -16.31 13.86 1.05
CA ILE A 384 -16.00 12.97 -0.08
C ILE A 384 -15.63 13.80 -1.32
N ALA A 385 -16.41 14.85 -1.63
CA ALA A 385 -16.16 15.72 -2.77
C ALA A 385 -14.82 16.46 -2.66
N ASN A 386 -14.48 16.95 -1.46
CA ASN A 386 -13.18 17.56 -1.18
C ASN A 386 -12.03 16.58 -1.38
N THR A 387 -12.18 15.35 -0.88
CA THR A 387 -11.18 14.29 -1.08
C THR A 387 -10.98 13.98 -2.57
N ARG A 388 -12.07 13.82 -3.34
CA ARG A 388 -12.03 13.54 -4.80
C ARG A 388 -11.35 14.65 -5.61
N SER A 389 -11.47 15.90 -5.17
CA SER A 389 -10.92 17.08 -5.85
C SER A 389 -9.55 17.51 -5.32
N GLY A 390 -9.01 16.83 -4.31
CA GLY A 390 -7.75 17.22 -3.65
C GLY A 390 -7.87 18.48 -2.78
N ASN A 391 -9.09 18.97 -2.52
CA ASN A 391 -9.36 20.15 -1.69
C ASN A 391 -9.34 19.81 -0.19
N VAL A 392 -8.22 19.26 0.28
CA VAL A 392 -8.01 18.87 1.68
C VAL A 392 -6.87 19.67 2.30
N ILE A 393 -6.91 19.86 3.63
CA ILE A 393 -5.82 20.52 4.35
C ILE A 393 -4.99 19.46 5.06
N LEU A 394 -3.76 19.29 4.59
CA LEU A 394 -2.79 18.32 5.08
C LEU A 394 -1.91 18.92 6.15
N LYS A 395 -1.70 18.17 7.24
CA LYS A 395 -0.69 18.46 8.26
C LYS A 395 0.17 17.23 8.43
N GLY A 396 1.42 17.31 7.96
CA GLY A 396 2.37 16.21 8.05
C GLY A 396 2.65 15.78 9.49
N GLY A 397 2.60 14.47 9.74
CA GLY A 397 3.08 13.85 10.96
C GLY A 397 4.60 13.91 11.06
N TYR A 398 5.10 13.89 12.29
CA TYR A 398 6.53 14.03 12.58
C TYR A 398 6.86 13.44 13.95
N ASP A 399 8.09 12.96 14.11
CA ASP A 399 8.65 12.48 15.38
C ASP A 399 7.70 11.54 16.15
N GLY A 400 7.02 10.65 15.41
CA GLY A 400 6.12 9.61 15.94
C GLY A 400 4.67 10.08 16.20
N GLU A 401 4.32 11.33 15.95
CA GLU A 401 2.94 11.83 15.93
C GLU A 401 2.34 11.69 14.53
N PHE A 402 1.14 11.12 14.44
CA PHE A 402 0.41 11.04 13.17
C PHE A 402 0.04 12.44 12.67
N GLY A 403 0.06 12.60 11.36
CA GLY A 403 -0.47 13.78 10.69
C GLY A 403 -1.99 13.80 10.70
N GLN A 404 -2.56 14.77 9.99
CA GLN A 404 -4.01 14.96 9.90
C GLN A 404 -4.39 15.38 8.49
N VAL A 405 -5.38 14.69 7.92
CA VAL A 405 -6.10 15.12 6.71
C VAL A 405 -7.42 15.76 7.12
N ASN A 406 -7.57 17.06 6.90
CA ASN A 406 -8.83 17.74 7.18
C ASN A 406 -9.65 17.81 5.88
N VAL A 407 -10.76 17.08 5.87
CA VAL A 407 -11.64 16.90 4.70
C VAL A 407 -12.75 17.95 4.61
N LEU A 408 -12.85 18.88 5.56
CA LEU A 408 -13.79 20.00 5.52
C LEU A 408 -13.05 21.33 5.76
N PRO A 409 -13.59 22.46 5.24
CA PRO A 409 -13.08 23.79 5.55
C PRO A 409 -13.11 24.08 7.05
N GLN A 410 -12.16 24.90 7.54
CA GLN A 410 -12.19 25.36 8.92
C GLN A 410 -13.49 26.13 9.20
N GLY A 411 -14.24 25.71 10.21
CA GLY A 411 -15.53 26.32 10.59
C GLY A 411 -16.78 25.60 10.08
N ALA A 412 -16.65 24.57 9.23
CA ALA A 412 -17.77 23.69 8.89
C ALA A 412 -18.13 22.81 10.11
N ASN A 413 -19.03 23.31 10.95
CA ASN A 413 -19.69 22.67 12.10
C ASN A 413 -19.04 21.36 12.60
N GLN A 414 -18.05 21.47 13.48
CA GLN A 414 -17.90 20.45 14.51
C GLN A 414 -19.20 20.47 15.31
N VAL A 415 -20.03 19.44 15.18
CA VAL A 415 -21.19 19.27 16.07
C VAL A 415 -20.64 19.22 17.49
N LYS A 416 -20.60 20.38 18.16
CA LYS A 416 -20.19 20.48 19.55
C LYS A 416 -21.12 19.56 20.30
N GLN A 417 -20.56 18.48 20.84
CA GLN A 417 -21.24 17.65 21.82
C GLN A 417 -21.78 18.62 22.88
N LYS A 418 -23.11 18.77 22.96
CA LYS A 418 -23.73 19.52 24.06
C LYS A 418 -23.21 18.84 25.32
N LYS A 419 -22.58 19.63 26.20
CA LYS A 419 -21.99 19.17 27.46
C LYS A 419 -22.99 18.23 28.14
N LEU A 420 -22.53 17.03 28.52
CA LEU A 420 -23.23 16.18 29.47
C LEU A 420 -23.16 16.87 30.83
N PHE A 421 -24.19 17.64 31.15
CA PHE A 421 -24.59 18.01 32.51
C PHE A 421 -26.12 18.07 32.54
#